data_AF-A0A970W1G4-F1
#
_entry.id   AF-A0A970W1G4-F1
#
_cell.length_a   1.000
_cell.length_b   1.000
_cell.length_c   1.000
_cell.angle_alpha   90.00
_cell.angle_beta   90.00
_cell.angle_gamma   90.00
#
_symmetry.space_group_name_H-M   'P 1'
#
loop_
_entity.id
_entity.type
_entity.pdbx_description
1 polymer ?
#
loop_
_entity_poly.entity_id
_entity_poly.type
_entity_poly.pdbx_seq_one_letter_code
_entity_poly.pdbx_strand_id
1 'polypeptide(L)'
;MAFTDHCSIFASVNEEGINRVARHIMRQRPSLFNYATAFFRERPKLLCVPIDYAPEVKKAGNPLFAVQDPIPVPGTPTPVGLNWSLQFTKLAIDFHPGNAIALPPELGALAPQRLALRAAACVGLDCPPDGVINELIPRLEALNAASPDKPFTGIALPPRQPKETLVLPTRELLCFCLEVYAVAHVEWGPIGDDEEPWLKVRLDGLEIVDLRPQPMEDLIECYVKTVLRLGILPRLATPMSAMILNITEMLQDKGLDLGKKVTLQPTPISADAPHNPAVEQDQLKAFINLVVEEV
;
A
#
# COMPACT_ATOMS: atom_id res chain seq x y z
N MET A 1 -29.26 22.71 9.34
CA MET A 1 -28.63 23.05 8.05
C MET A 1 -28.72 21.81 7.21
N ALA A 2 -29.39 21.88 6.07
CA ALA A 2 -29.39 20.76 5.15
C ALA A 2 -27.99 20.70 4.53
N PHE A 3 -27.40 19.50 4.46
CA PHE A 3 -26.03 19.30 3.97
C PHE A 3 -25.81 19.80 2.53
N THR A 4 -26.88 20.16 1.83
CA THR A 4 -26.93 20.65 0.44
C THR A 4 -27.36 22.11 0.33
N ASP A 5 -27.35 22.89 1.41
CA ASP A 5 -27.77 24.31 1.38
C ASP A 5 -26.90 25.15 0.42
N HIS A 6 -25.68 24.68 0.12
CA HIS A 6 -24.68 25.38 -0.72
C HIS A 6 -24.08 24.51 -1.84
N CYS A 7 -24.62 23.30 -2.07
CA CYS A 7 -24.15 22.38 -3.11
C CYS A 7 -25.28 21.45 -3.57
N SER A 8 -25.19 20.93 -4.79
CA SER A 8 -26.21 19.99 -5.29
C SER A 8 -26.09 18.59 -4.69
N ILE A 9 -24.86 18.14 -4.42
CA ILE A 9 -24.53 16.82 -3.86
C ILE A 9 -23.52 17.01 -2.74
N PHE A 10 -23.81 16.42 -1.58
CA PHE A 10 -22.89 16.31 -0.45
C PHE A 10 -22.51 14.85 -0.24
N ALA A 11 -21.21 14.57 -0.18
CA ALA A 11 -20.68 13.26 0.16
C ALA A 11 -19.67 13.39 1.30
N SER A 12 -19.74 12.45 2.25
CA SER A 12 -18.78 12.39 3.35
C SER A 12 -18.45 10.95 3.69
N VAL A 13 -17.17 10.69 3.98
CA VAL A 13 -16.72 9.42 4.53
C VAL A 13 -16.01 9.66 5.85
N ASN A 14 -16.41 8.89 6.87
CA ASN A 14 -15.77 8.93 8.19
C ASN A 14 -14.59 7.95 8.22
N GLU A 15 -13.50 8.34 8.89
CA GLU A 15 -12.30 7.52 9.03
C GLU A 15 -12.57 6.13 9.61
N GLU A 16 -13.52 6.01 10.54
CA GLU A 16 -13.84 4.73 11.17
C GLU A 16 -14.42 3.77 10.13
N GLY A 17 -15.22 4.28 9.21
CA GLY A 17 -15.72 3.52 8.06
C GLY A 17 -14.57 2.99 7.20
N ILE A 18 -13.61 3.84 6.84
CA ILE A 18 -12.44 3.46 6.03
C ILE A 18 -11.61 2.40 6.77
N ASN A 19 -11.31 2.64 8.05
CA ASN A 19 -10.53 1.72 8.89
C ASN A 19 -11.20 0.36 9.04
N ARG A 20 -12.54 0.33 9.20
CA ARG A 20 -13.32 -0.92 9.26
C ARG A 20 -13.27 -1.66 7.93
N VAL A 21 -13.41 -0.98 6.80
CA VAL A 21 -13.31 -1.58 5.46
C VAL A 21 -11.91 -2.12 5.21
N ALA A 22 -10.86 -1.34 5.51
CA ALA A 22 -9.47 -1.78 5.36
C ALA A 22 -9.19 -3.06 6.16
N ARG A 23 -9.58 -3.08 7.44
CA ARG A 23 -9.47 -4.28 8.29
C ARG A 23 -10.28 -5.45 7.75
N HIS A 24 -11.48 -5.20 7.25
CA HIS A 24 -12.32 -6.24 6.67
C HIS A 24 -11.64 -6.88 5.45
N ILE A 25 -11.10 -6.07 4.54
CA ILE A 25 -10.37 -6.54 3.36
C ILE A 25 -9.12 -7.32 3.76
N MET A 26 -8.33 -6.82 4.73
CA MET A 26 -7.16 -7.54 5.24
C MET A 26 -7.52 -8.93 5.77
N ARG A 27 -8.63 -9.07 6.49
CA ARG A 27 -9.08 -10.35 7.04
C ARG A 27 -9.69 -11.29 6.01
N GLN A 28 -10.36 -10.76 4.97
CA GLN A 28 -10.99 -11.56 3.91
C GLN A 28 -10.02 -11.95 2.79
N ARG A 29 -8.98 -11.13 2.56
CA ARG A 29 -7.96 -11.32 1.50
C ARG A 29 -6.54 -11.14 2.06
N PRO A 30 -6.13 -11.95 3.06
CA PRO A 30 -4.83 -11.79 3.72
C PRO A 30 -3.64 -11.94 2.75
N SER A 31 -3.79 -12.66 1.63
CA SER A 31 -2.74 -12.80 0.61
C SER A 31 -2.37 -11.50 -0.12
N LEU A 32 -3.19 -10.45 -0.01
CA LEU A 32 -2.84 -9.12 -0.53
C LEU A 32 -1.91 -8.34 0.40
N PHE A 33 -1.72 -8.81 1.63
CA PHE A 33 -0.99 -8.11 2.69
C PHE A 33 0.12 -8.96 3.30
N ASN A 34 0.21 -10.24 2.94
CA ASN A 34 1.21 -11.16 3.45
C ASN A 34 1.90 -11.81 2.26
N TYR A 35 3.22 -11.80 2.28
CA TYR A 35 4.09 -12.33 1.23
C TYR A 35 5.13 -13.21 1.90
N ALA A 36 5.30 -14.44 1.43
CA ALA A 36 6.29 -15.34 2.01
C ALA A 36 6.71 -16.41 1.01
N THR A 37 7.83 -17.07 1.26
CA THR A 37 8.27 -18.19 0.44
C THR A 37 7.35 -19.42 0.61
N ALA A 38 7.40 -20.33 -0.36
CA ALA A 38 6.55 -21.53 -0.38
C ALA A 38 6.72 -22.41 0.87
N PHE A 39 7.89 -22.35 1.52
CA PHE A 39 8.23 -23.06 2.76
C PHE A 39 7.18 -22.88 3.87
N PHE A 40 6.57 -21.70 3.96
CA PHE A 40 5.63 -21.36 5.03
C PHE A 40 4.21 -21.91 4.81
N ARG A 41 3.91 -22.53 3.64
CA ARG A 41 2.56 -23.08 3.38
C ARG A 41 2.22 -24.20 4.35
N GLU A 42 3.21 -25.04 4.63
CA GLU A 42 3.11 -26.17 5.55
C GLU A 42 3.48 -25.77 6.99
N ARG A 43 4.14 -24.62 7.17
CA ARG A 43 4.71 -24.15 8.44
C ARG A 43 4.31 -22.70 8.76
N PRO A 44 3.02 -22.35 8.74
CA PRO A 44 2.58 -20.96 8.94
C PRO A 44 2.92 -20.41 10.34
N LYS A 45 3.19 -21.28 11.31
CA LYS A 45 3.61 -20.90 12.67
C LYS A 45 5.01 -20.29 12.74
N LEU A 46 5.82 -20.44 11.69
CA LEU A 46 7.17 -19.89 11.61
C LEU A 46 7.22 -18.49 10.98
N LEU A 47 6.06 -17.93 10.61
CA LEU A 47 5.96 -16.52 10.21
C LEU A 47 6.21 -15.61 11.42
N CYS A 48 6.62 -14.36 11.16
CA CYS A 48 6.94 -13.41 12.23
C CYS A 48 5.77 -13.10 13.15
N VAL A 49 4.57 -13.00 12.57
CA VAL A 49 3.33 -12.80 13.33
C VAL A 49 2.22 -13.72 12.83
N PRO A 50 1.30 -14.15 13.71
CA PRO A 50 0.10 -14.84 13.28
C PRO A 50 -0.73 -13.97 12.34
N ILE A 51 -1.17 -14.53 11.22
CA ILE A 51 -2.07 -13.85 10.29
C ILE A 51 -3.50 -13.90 10.86
N ASP A 52 -4.10 -12.73 11.13
CA ASP A 52 -5.54 -12.63 11.42
C ASP A 52 -6.33 -12.72 10.11
N TYR A 53 -7.24 -13.69 10.03
CA TYR A 53 -8.11 -13.91 8.88
C TYR A 53 -9.51 -14.31 9.33
N ALA A 54 -10.48 -14.06 8.47
CA ALA A 54 -11.87 -14.46 8.70
C ALA A 54 -12.03 -15.98 8.52
N PRO A 55 -12.86 -16.68 9.32
CA PRO A 55 -13.03 -18.14 9.23
C PRO A 55 -13.39 -18.64 7.82
N GLU A 56 -14.11 -17.83 7.05
CA GLU A 56 -14.53 -18.10 5.67
C GLU A 56 -13.34 -18.27 4.73
N VAL A 57 -12.23 -17.56 4.96
CA VAL A 57 -11.00 -17.67 4.15
C VAL A 57 -10.48 -19.11 4.18
N LYS A 58 -10.40 -19.69 5.38
CA LYS A 58 -9.97 -21.07 5.57
C LYS A 58 -10.98 -22.07 4.99
N LYS A 59 -12.28 -21.82 5.20
CA LYS A 59 -13.35 -22.68 4.66
C LYS A 59 -13.34 -22.72 3.13
N ALA A 60 -13.03 -21.61 2.48
CA ALA A 60 -12.92 -21.50 1.02
C ALA A 60 -11.57 -21.97 0.46
N GLY A 61 -10.61 -22.35 1.30
CA GLY A 61 -9.26 -22.73 0.86
C GLY A 61 -8.46 -21.58 0.27
N ASN A 62 -8.80 -20.33 0.59
CA ASN A 62 -8.09 -19.15 0.10
C ASN A 62 -6.68 -19.06 0.72
N PRO A 63 -5.67 -18.60 -0.04
CA PRO A 63 -4.32 -18.46 0.47
C PRO A 63 -4.23 -17.39 1.56
N LEU A 64 -3.42 -17.65 2.60
CA LEU A 64 -3.15 -16.69 3.67
C LEU A 64 -2.08 -15.67 3.29
N PHE A 65 -1.21 -16.02 2.35
CA PHE A 65 -0.13 -15.15 1.84
C PHE A 65 0.12 -15.44 0.36
N ALA A 66 0.57 -14.43 -0.38
CA ALA A 66 1.09 -14.60 -1.72
C ALA A 66 2.46 -15.28 -1.65
N VAL A 67 2.66 -16.32 -2.47
CA VAL A 67 3.93 -17.02 -2.50
C VAL A 67 4.92 -16.28 -3.36
N GLN A 68 6.10 -16.06 -2.80
CA GLN A 68 7.23 -15.39 -3.45
C GLN A 68 8.42 -16.35 -3.57
N ASP A 69 9.32 -16.02 -4.49
CA ASP A 69 10.58 -16.74 -4.63
C ASP A 69 11.51 -16.46 -3.42
N PRO A 70 12.36 -17.43 -3.05
CA PRO A 70 13.42 -17.21 -2.05
C PRO A 70 14.36 -16.07 -2.44
N ILE A 71 14.88 -15.37 -1.43
CA ILE A 71 15.91 -14.33 -1.66
C ILE A 71 17.18 -15.03 -2.12
N PRO A 72 17.73 -14.72 -3.31
CA PRO A 72 18.93 -15.36 -3.81
C PRO A 72 20.14 -14.97 -2.95
N VAL A 73 21.02 -15.92 -2.68
CA VAL A 73 22.35 -15.67 -2.12
C VAL A 73 23.30 -15.33 -3.27
N PRO A 74 23.71 -14.07 -3.46
CA PRO A 74 24.55 -13.71 -4.59
C PRO A 74 25.93 -14.36 -4.49
N GLY A 75 26.51 -14.71 -5.63
CA GLY A 75 27.87 -15.25 -5.71
C GLY A 75 27.99 -16.77 -5.51
N THR A 76 26.88 -17.50 -5.36
CA THR A 76 26.92 -18.96 -5.27
C THR A 76 27.00 -19.61 -6.67
N PRO A 77 27.78 -20.71 -6.86
CA PRO A 77 27.91 -21.42 -8.16
C PRO A 77 26.60 -21.99 -8.70
N THR A 78 25.69 -22.26 -7.77
CA THR A 78 24.35 -22.77 -8.00
C THR A 78 23.35 -21.83 -7.32
N PRO A 79 22.12 -21.69 -7.83
CA PRO A 79 21.12 -20.87 -7.15
C PRO A 79 20.87 -21.39 -5.74
N VAL A 80 21.19 -20.59 -4.73
CA VAL A 80 20.88 -20.83 -3.32
C VAL A 80 19.93 -19.73 -2.86
N GLY A 81 18.92 -20.08 -2.08
CA GLY A 81 17.88 -19.15 -1.65
C GLY A 81 17.62 -19.20 -0.15
N LEU A 82 17.28 -18.03 0.41
CA LEU A 82 16.83 -17.85 1.79
C LEU A 82 15.31 -17.68 1.83
N ASN A 83 14.70 -18.32 2.82
CA ASN A 83 13.28 -18.10 3.09
C ASN A 83 13.06 -16.75 3.78
N TRP A 84 11.93 -16.13 3.49
CA TRP A 84 11.59 -14.83 4.05
C TRP A 84 10.07 -14.64 4.10
N SER A 85 9.65 -13.65 4.87
CA SER A 85 8.26 -13.19 4.92
C SER A 85 8.16 -11.67 5.10
N LEU A 86 7.15 -11.06 4.52
CA LEU A 86 6.71 -9.69 4.74
C LEU A 86 5.21 -9.70 5.05
N GLN A 87 4.82 -9.12 6.18
CA GLN A 87 3.46 -9.13 6.69
C GLN A 87 3.03 -7.72 7.07
N PHE A 88 2.07 -7.15 6.35
CA PHE A 88 1.42 -5.90 6.75
C PHE A 88 0.39 -6.20 7.85
N THR A 89 0.62 -5.66 9.05
CA THR A 89 -0.15 -5.98 10.26
C THR A 89 -1.16 -4.91 10.60
N LYS A 90 -0.94 -3.68 10.14
CA LYS A 90 -1.81 -2.53 10.42
C LYS A 90 -1.86 -1.59 9.24
N LEU A 91 -3.07 -1.11 8.94
CA LEU A 91 -3.33 0.02 8.07
C LEU A 91 -4.45 0.83 8.74
N ALA A 92 -4.19 2.11 8.97
CA ALA A 92 -5.15 3.02 9.57
C ALA A 92 -5.03 4.43 8.96
N ILE A 93 -6.14 5.13 8.90
CA ILE A 93 -6.27 6.54 8.55
C ILE A 93 -6.90 7.29 9.73
N ASP A 94 -6.53 8.55 9.88
CA ASP A 94 -7.05 9.47 10.90
C ASP A 94 -7.14 10.86 10.26
N PHE A 95 -8.34 11.43 10.20
CA PHE A 95 -8.62 12.74 9.67
C PHE A 95 -8.48 13.78 10.78
N HIS A 96 -8.20 15.03 10.41
CA HIS A 96 -8.18 16.12 11.38
C HIS A 96 -9.49 16.15 12.21
N PRO A 97 -9.43 16.25 13.55
CA PRO A 97 -8.31 16.75 14.36
C PRO A 97 -7.21 15.76 14.77
N GLY A 98 -7.26 14.48 14.36
CA GLY A 98 -6.18 13.53 14.64
C GLY A 98 -6.30 12.87 16.01
N ASN A 99 -7.37 12.09 16.21
CA ASN A 99 -7.71 11.51 17.51
C ASN A 99 -7.33 10.02 17.63
N ALA A 100 -7.10 9.34 16.51
CA ALA A 100 -6.93 7.88 16.46
C ALA A 100 -5.46 7.45 16.30
N ILE A 101 -4.62 8.29 15.71
CA ILE A 101 -3.22 8.03 15.39
C ILE A 101 -2.34 9.09 16.08
N ALA A 102 -1.57 8.65 17.08
CA ALA A 102 -0.48 9.46 17.62
C ALA A 102 0.67 9.50 16.61
N LEU A 103 0.89 10.67 16.02
CA LEU A 103 2.00 10.92 15.11
C LEU A 103 3.34 10.98 15.86
N PRO A 104 4.43 10.51 15.23
CA PRO A 104 5.77 10.64 15.79
C PRO A 104 6.20 12.12 15.84
N PRO A 105 7.08 12.52 16.78
CA PRO A 105 7.49 13.90 17.00
C PRO A 105 7.97 14.64 15.73
N GLU A 106 8.60 13.92 14.81
CA GLU A 106 9.16 14.40 13.54
C GLU A 106 8.08 14.95 12.59
N LEU A 107 6.85 14.42 12.68
CA LEU A 107 5.70 14.86 11.89
C LEU A 107 4.84 15.92 12.61
N GLY A 108 5.06 16.12 13.91
CA GLY A 108 4.30 17.06 14.73
C GLY A 108 2.82 16.69 14.89
N ALA A 109 1.99 17.68 15.24
CA ALA A 109 0.54 17.51 15.35
C ALA A 109 -0.13 17.55 13.97
N LEU A 110 -1.24 16.82 13.82
CA LEU A 110 -1.99 16.81 12.57
C LEU A 110 -2.63 18.19 12.32
N ALA A 111 -2.13 18.90 11.31
CA ALA A 111 -2.62 20.23 10.96
C ALA A 111 -4.06 20.19 10.38
N PRO A 112 -4.81 21.31 10.42
CA PRO A 112 -6.11 21.42 9.76
C PRO A 112 -6.06 21.01 8.28
N GLN A 113 -7.14 20.39 7.80
CA GLN A 113 -7.25 19.94 6.40
C GLN A 113 -6.19 18.89 6.01
N ARG A 114 -5.69 18.12 6.97
CA ARG A 114 -4.76 17.01 6.78
C ARG A 114 -5.31 15.70 7.30
N LEU A 115 -4.75 14.62 6.78
CA LEU A 115 -4.99 13.25 7.23
C LEU A 115 -3.67 12.58 7.58
N ALA A 116 -3.68 11.76 8.61
CA ALA A 116 -2.61 10.87 8.99
C ALA A 116 -2.89 9.45 8.49
N LEU A 117 -1.83 8.76 8.08
CA LEU A 117 -1.83 7.33 7.77
C LEU A 117 -0.84 6.64 8.70
N ARG A 118 -1.21 5.47 9.20
CA ARG A 118 -0.31 4.58 9.92
C ARG A 118 -0.33 3.20 9.27
N ALA A 119 0.83 2.74 8.87
CA ALA A 119 1.05 1.37 8.42
C ALA A 119 2.04 0.68 9.36
N ALA A 120 1.89 -0.63 9.55
CA ALA A 120 2.90 -1.44 10.22
C ALA A 120 3.17 -2.69 9.40
N ALA A 121 4.44 -3.06 9.30
CA ALA A 121 4.88 -4.23 8.57
C ALA A 121 5.96 -4.99 9.37
N CYS A 122 5.84 -6.31 9.42
CA CYS A 122 6.84 -7.19 9.99
C CYS A 122 7.58 -7.93 8.87
N VAL A 123 8.91 -7.92 8.94
CA VAL A 123 9.80 -8.57 7.99
C VAL A 123 10.55 -9.68 8.73
N GLY A 124 10.64 -10.83 8.09
CA GLY A 124 11.39 -11.98 8.57
C GLY A 124 12.33 -12.48 7.49
N LEU A 125 13.58 -12.73 7.87
CA LEU A 125 14.57 -13.35 7.00
C LEU A 125 15.16 -14.57 7.71
N ASP A 126 15.30 -15.66 6.97
CA ASP A 126 15.98 -16.85 7.45
C ASP A 126 17.47 -16.57 7.63
N CYS A 127 18.01 -16.95 8.80
CA CYS A 127 19.42 -16.92 9.10
C CYS A 127 19.86 -18.35 9.43
N PRO A 128 20.34 -19.11 8.42
CA PRO A 128 20.78 -20.49 8.62
C PRO A 128 21.85 -20.57 9.71
N PRO A 129 21.83 -21.61 10.56
CA PRO A 129 22.84 -21.77 11.60
C PRO A 129 24.21 -22.09 11.00
N ASP A 130 25.29 -21.66 11.66
CA ASP A 130 26.67 -21.83 11.19
C ASP A 130 27.01 -23.26 10.79
N GLY A 131 26.47 -24.26 11.49
CA GLY A 131 26.68 -25.67 11.14
C GLY A 131 26.22 -26.03 9.73
N VAL A 132 25.04 -25.54 9.31
CA VAL A 132 24.51 -25.76 7.96
C VAL A 132 25.36 -25.04 6.91
N ILE A 133 25.82 -23.83 7.23
CA ILE A 133 26.69 -23.05 6.34
C ILE A 133 28.04 -23.76 6.17
N ASN A 134 28.67 -24.17 7.27
CA ASN A 134 29.97 -24.83 7.28
C ASN A 134 29.95 -26.19 6.56
N GLU A 135 28.83 -26.91 6.59
CA GLU A 135 28.65 -28.14 5.81
C GLU A 135 28.48 -27.86 4.30
N LEU A 136 27.89 -26.73 3.94
CA LEU A 136 27.62 -26.36 2.55
C LEU A 136 28.84 -25.76 1.85
N ILE A 137 29.69 -25.01 2.58
CA ILE A 137 30.88 -24.34 2.03
C ILE A 137 31.76 -25.28 1.19
N PRO A 138 32.23 -26.44 1.67
CA PRO A 138 33.11 -27.31 0.89
C PRO A 138 32.48 -27.80 -0.42
N ARG A 139 31.15 -27.98 -0.44
CA ARG A 139 30.42 -28.39 -1.64
C ARG A 139 30.37 -27.27 -2.68
N LEU A 140 30.13 -26.03 -2.23
CA LEU A 140 30.13 -24.87 -3.11
C LEU A 140 31.54 -24.58 -3.65
N GLU A 141 32.58 -24.73 -2.82
CA GLU A 141 33.98 -24.61 -3.25
C GLU A 141 34.34 -25.63 -4.33
N ALA A 142 33.95 -26.90 -4.16
CA ALA A 142 34.18 -27.94 -5.16
C ALA A 142 33.44 -27.65 -6.48
N LEU A 143 32.21 -27.14 -6.41
CA LEU A 143 31.43 -26.74 -7.58
C LEU A 143 32.04 -25.54 -8.31
N ASN A 144 32.54 -24.56 -7.58
CA ASN A 144 33.26 -23.42 -8.13
C ASN A 144 34.56 -23.87 -8.82
N ALA A 145 35.34 -24.74 -8.18
CA ALA A 145 36.58 -25.28 -8.76
C ALA A 145 36.33 -26.10 -10.04
N ALA A 146 35.19 -26.78 -10.13
CA ALA A 146 34.78 -27.53 -11.32
C ALA A 146 34.19 -26.68 -12.45
N SER A 147 34.00 -25.36 -12.26
CA SER A 147 33.45 -24.45 -13.28
C SER A 147 34.10 -23.06 -13.22
N PRO A 148 35.42 -22.95 -13.47
CA PRO A 148 36.18 -21.71 -13.35
C PRO A 148 35.79 -20.62 -14.37
N ASP A 149 35.16 -20.99 -15.49
CA ASP A 149 34.88 -20.08 -16.62
C ASP A 149 33.50 -19.40 -16.60
N LYS A 150 32.75 -19.46 -15.49
CA LYS A 150 31.50 -18.69 -15.39
C LYS A 150 31.82 -17.26 -14.93
N PRO A 151 31.69 -16.24 -15.80
CA PRO A 151 31.95 -14.87 -15.41
C PRO A 151 31.06 -14.47 -14.23
N PHE A 152 31.68 -13.76 -13.28
CA PHE A 152 31.04 -13.15 -12.12
C PHE A 152 30.09 -12.03 -12.58
N THR A 153 28.92 -12.39 -13.10
CA THR A 153 27.85 -11.43 -13.34
C THR A 153 27.08 -11.28 -12.03
N GLY A 154 27.33 -10.22 -11.27
CA GLY A 154 26.55 -9.83 -10.08
C GLY A 154 25.07 -9.51 -10.37
N ILE A 155 24.60 -9.77 -11.58
CA ILE A 155 23.21 -9.72 -12.02
C ILE A 155 22.91 -11.13 -12.51
N ALA A 156 22.08 -11.88 -11.78
CA ALA A 156 21.62 -13.19 -12.20
C ALA A 156 20.79 -13.03 -13.49
N LEU A 157 21.39 -13.30 -14.66
CA LEU A 157 20.62 -13.57 -15.86
C LEU A 157 19.77 -14.82 -15.58
N PRO A 158 18.46 -14.82 -15.90
CA PRO A 158 17.61 -15.98 -15.67
C PRO A 158 18.21 -17.17 -16.45
N PRO A 159 18.50 -18.30 -15.78
CA PRO A 159 19.10 -19.43 -16.45
C PRO A 159 18.16 -19.98 -17.53
N ARG A 160 18.73 -20.39 -18.67
CA ARG A 160 18.01 -20.93 -19.86
C ARG A 160 17.16 -22.18 -19.55
N GLN A 161 17.43 -22.81 -18.42
CA GLN A 161 16.59 -23.79 -17.74
C GLN A 161 16.63 -23.47 -16.23
N PRO A 162 15.49 -23.40 -15.53
CA PRO A 162 15.48 -23.16 -14.09
C PRO A 162 16.16 -24.34 -13.39
N LYS A 163 17.42 -24.14 -12.98
CA LYS A 163 18.00 -25.02 -11.95
C LYS A 163 17.20 -24.77 -10.69
N GLU A 164 16.69 -25.83 -10.08
CA GLU A 164 15.95 -25.75 -8.84
C GLU A 164 16.81 -25.05 -7.78
N THR A 165 16.29 -23.95 -7.24
CA THR A 165 17.00 -23.17 -6.21
C THR A 165 17.11 -24.01 -4.96
N LEU A 166 18.34 -24.23 -4.49
CA LEU A 166 18.58 -24.89 -3.22
C LEU A 166 18.15 -23.95 -2.10
N VAL A 167 16.99 -24.22 -1.51
CA VAL A 167 16.48 -23.45 -0.38
C VAL A 167 17.09 -24.00 0.91
N LEU A 168 17.73 -23.13 1.69
CA LEU A 168 18.34 -23.53 2.95
C LEU A 168 17.27 -23.90 4.00
N PRO A 169 17.56 -24.87 4.88
CA PRO A 169 16.61 -25.31 5.88
C PRO A 169 16.37 -24.23 6.93
N THR A 170 15.18 -23.66 6.92
CA THR A 170 14.75 -22.64 7.89
C THR A 170 14.27 -23.27 9.18
N ARG A 171 14.81 -22.81 10.31
CA ARG A 171 14.34 -23.19 11.65
C ARG A 171 13.41 -22.12 12.22
N GLU A 172 13.86 -20.87 12.15
CA GLU A 172 13.15 -19.69 12.60
C GLU A 172 13.53 -18.50 11.72
N LEU A 173 12.65 -17.50 11.65
CA LEU A 173 12.95 -16.23 10.99
C LEU A 173 13.50 -15.24 12.03
N LEU A 174 14.53 -14.50 11.64
CA LEU A 174 14.89 -13.27 12.35
C LEU A 174 13.89 -12.19 11.95
N CYS A 175 13.06 -11.78 12.91
CA CYS A 175 11.93 -10.90 12.67
C CYS A 175 12.12 -9.54 13.32
N PHE A 176 11.70 -8.50 12.60
CA PHE A 176 11.53 -7.15 13.13
C PHE A 176 10.27 -6.53 12.52
N CYS A 177 9.68 -5.55 13.19
CA CYS A 177 8.52 -4.82 12.69
C CYS A 177 8.85 -3.33 12.64
N LEU A 178 8.41 -2.67 11.57
CA LEU A 178 8.53 -1.24 11.38
C LEU A 178 7.13 -0.62 11.33
N GLU A 179 7.02 0.59 11.87
CA GLU A 179 5.85 1.42 11.71
C GLU A 179 6.18 2.60 10.80
N VAL A 180 5.26 2.90 9.89
CA VAL A 180 5.39 3.98 8.93
C VAL A 180 4.21 4.91 9.11
N TYR A 181 4.51 6.18 9.26
CA TYR A 181 3.55 7.25 9.41
C TYR A 181 3.64 8.19 8.22
N ALA A 182 2.50 8.65 7.73
CA ALA A 182 2.44 9.66 6.69
C ALA A 182 1.40 10.72 7.01
N VAL A 183 1.68 11.96 6.63
CA VAL A 183 0.72 13.06 6.63
C VAL A 183 0.45 13.43 5.18
N ALA A 184 -0.83 13.57 4.84
CA ALA A 184 -1.28 13.88 3.50
C ALA A 184 -2.43 14.89 3.49
N HIS A 185 -2.70 15.44 2.32
CA HIS A 185 -3.88 16.23 2.04
C HIS A 185 -4.55 15.80 0.74
N VAL A 186 -5.78 16.28 0.55
CA VAL A 186 -6.58 15.99 -0.64
C VAL A 186 -6.96 17.32 -1.30
N GLU A 187 -6.86 17.37 -2.62
CA GLU A 187 -7.18 18.56 -3.41
C GLU A 187 -7.92 18.17 -4.70
N TRP A 188 -8.74 19.08 -5.23
CA TRP A 188 -9.23 19.01 -6.60
C TRP A 188 -8.23 19.64 -7.57
N GLY A 189 -8.18 19.17 -8.81
CA GLY A 189 -7.59 19.94 -9.91
C GLY A 189 -7.36 19.11 -11.16
N PRO A 190 -6.94 19.76 -12.26
CA PRO A 190 -6.77 19.09 -13.55
C PRO A 190 -5.56 18.15 -13.55
N ILE A 191 -5.54 17.24 -14.53
CA ILE A 191 -4.39 16.37 -14.85
C ILE A 191 -4.14 16.46 -16.37
N GLY A 192 -2.97 16.93 -16.76
CA GLY A 192 -2.65 17.14 -18.17
C GLY A 192 -3.53 18.23 -18.79
N ASP A 193 -4.02 17.97 -20.00
CA ASP A 193 -4.92 18.87 -20.74
C ASP A 193 -6.41 18.58 -20.46
N ASP A 194 -6.70 17.68 -19.51
CA ASP A 194 -8.06 17.37 -19.10
C ASP A 194 -8.62 18.49 -18.23
N GLU A 195 -9.71 19.10 -18.69
CA GLU A 195 -10.46 20.11 -17.94
C GLU A 195 -11.31 19.49 -16.82
N GLU A 196 -11.48 18.16 -16.79
CA GLU A 196 -12.19 17.48 -15.71
C GLU A 196 -11.43 17.63 -14.38
N PRO A 197 -12.13 17.94 -13.27
CA PRO A 197 -11.50 17.98 -11.95
C PRO A 197 -11.25 16.57 -11.39
N TRP A 198 -9.99 16.32 -11.03
CA TRP A 198 -9.55 15.07 -10.39
C TRP A 198 -9.36 15.25 -8.89
N LEU A 199 -9.80 14.26 -8.10
CA LEU A 199 -9.44 14.19 -6.67
C LEU A 199 -8.03 13.63 -6.56
N LYS A 200 -7.13 14.38 -5.94
CA LYS A 200 -5.71 14.04 -5.83
C LYS A 200 -5.31 13.96 -4.37
N VAL A 201 -4.55 12.93 -4.02
CA VAL A 201 -3.91 12.80 -2.71
C VAL A 201 -2.46 13.25 -2.81
N ARG A 202 -2.03 14.08 -1.85
CA ARG A 202 -0.68 14.65 -1.80
C ARG A 202 -0.01 14.29 -0.49
N LEU A 203 1.26 13.89 -0.57
CA LEU A 203 2.08 13.54 0.59
C LEU A 203 2.81 14.78 1.12
N ASP A 204 2.54 15.13 2.37
CA ASP A 204 3.19 16.25 3.06
C ASP A 204 4.41 15.77 3.87
N GLY A 205 4.25 14.67 4.61
CA GLY A 205 5.29 14.09 5.45
C GLY A 205 5.23 12.57 5.45
N LEU A 206 6.38 11.94 5.72
CA LEU A 206 6.51 10.49 5.93
C LEU A 206 7.64 10.28 6.92
N GLU A 207 7.43 9.38 7.88
CA GLU A 207 8.37 8.99 8.92
C GLU A 207 8.35 7.46 9.09
N ILE A 208 9.51 6.81 9.19
CA ILE A 208 9.65 5.38 9.49
C ILE A 208 10.27 5.24 10.87
N VAL A 209 9.54 4.68 11.83
CA VAL A 209 9.97 4.68 13.23
C VAL A 209 11.09 3.66 13.50
N ASP A 210 12.04 4.06 14.33
CA ASP A 210 13.11 3.23 14.91
C ASP A 210 14.14 2.69 13.90
N LEU A 211 14.33 3.38 12.76
CA LEU A 211 15.33 2.96 11.78
C LEU A 211 16.69 3.61 12.09
N ARG A 212 17.74 2.81 12.27
CA ARG A 212 19.08 3.32 12.59
C ARG A 212 20.15 2.63 11.77
N PRO A 213 21.24 3.35 11.40
CA PRO A 213 21.57 4.73 11.77
C PRO A 213 20.78 5.79 10.97
N GLN A 214 20.74 7.04 11.45
CA GLN A 214 19.96 8.15 10.85
C GLN A 214 20.15 8.29 9.32
N PRO A 215 21.38 8.24 8.75
CA PRO A 215 21.52 8.38 7.30
C PRO A 215 20.85 7.26 6.49
N MET A 216 20.66 6.08 7.09
CA MET A 216 19.95 4.97 6.45
C MET A 216 18.44 5.20 6.47
N GLU A 217 17.91 5.72 7.58
CA GLU A 217 16.53 6.16 7.70
C GLU A 217 16.20 7.22 6.66
N ASP A 218 16.99 8.31 6.62
CA ASP A 218 16.80 9.40 5.66
C ASP A 218 16.82 8.90 4.20
N LEU A 219 17.71 7.95 3.88
CA LEU A 219 17.82 7.35 2.55
C LEU A 219 16.57 6.54 2.19
N ILE A 220 16.14 5.66 3.10
CA ILE A 220 14.97 4.79 2.87
C ILE A 220 13.72 5.64 2.79
N GLU A 221 13.54 6.61 3.68
CA GLU A 221 12.42 7.54 3.62
C GLU A 221 12.40 8.37 2.35
N CYS A 222 13.54 8.89 1.91
CA CYS A 222 13.64 9.65 0.66
C CYS A 222 13.19 8.78 -0.53
N TYR A 223 13.65 7.53 -0.57
CA TYR A 223 13.23 6.59 -1.60
C TYR A 223 11.73 6.31 -1.55
N VAL A 224 11.17 6.02 -0.37
CA VAL A 224 9.74 5.75 -0.19
C VAL A 224 8.89 6.98 -0.53
N LYS A 225 9.28 8.19 -0.07
CA LYS A 225 8.66 9.48 -0.43
C LYS A 225 8.63 9.65 -1.95
N THR A 226 9.73 9.33 -2.64
CA THR A 226 9.85 9.43 -4.10
C THR A 226 8.92 8.44 -4.81
N VAL A 227 8.93 7.17 -4.40
CA VAL A 227 8.05 6.13 -4.96
C VAL A 227 6.58 6.48 -4.76
N LEU A 228 6.20 6.97 -3.57
CA LEU A 228 4.83 7.39 -3.28
C LEU A 228 4.43 8.57 -4.16
N ARG A 229 5.23 9.64 -4.20
CA ARG A 229 4.89 10.88 -4.92
C ARG A 229 4.88 10.71 -6.43
N LEU A 230 5.75 9.88 -7.00
CA LEU A 230 5.90 9.74 -8.45
C LEU A 230 5.21 8.49 -9.03
N GLY A 231 5.14 7.41 -8.26
CA GLY A 231 4.68 6.11 -8.75
C GLY A 231 3.28 5.72 -8.29
N ILE A 232 2.96 5.96 -7.01
CA ILE A 232 1.74 5.42 -6.39
C ILE A 232 0.62 6.47 -6.34
N LEU A 233 0.83 7.61 -5.68
CA LEU A 233 -0.21 8.61 -5.44
C LEU A 233 -0.85 9.17 -6.73
N PRO A 234 -0.10 9.43 -7.83
CA PRO A 234 -0.72 9.86 -9.09
C PRO A 234 -1.71 8.84 -9.65
N ARG A 235 -1.53 7.54 -9.37
CA ARG A 235 -2.44 6.47 -9.83
C ARG A 235 -3.68 6.31 -8.96
N LEU A 236 -3.70 6.95 -7.78
CA LEU A 236 -4.87 7.03 -6.93
C LEU A 236 -5.76 8.23 -7.28
N ALA A 237 -5.28 9.11 -8.16
CA ALA A 237 -6.09 10.20 -8.67
C ALA A 237 -7.31 9.60 -9.37
N THR A 238 -8.48 10.10 -9.00
CA THR A 238 -9.75 9.59 -9.50
C THR A 238 -10.54 10.75 -10.09
N PRO A 239 -11.04 10.64 -11.32
CA PRO A 239 -11.82 11.70 -11.94
C PRO A 239 -13.16 11.82 -11.23
N MET A 240 -13.71 13.03 -11.17
CA MET A 240 -14.99 13.27 -10.49
C MET A 240 -16.13 12.40 -11.06
N SER A 241 -16.13 12.19 -12.38
CA SER A 241 -17.08 11.31 -13.08
C SER A 241 -17.05 9.85 -12.62
N ALA A 242 -15.93 9.35 -12.10
CA ALA A 242 -15.82 7.99 -11.57
C ALA A 242 -16.26 7.87 -10.10
N MET A 243 -16.33 8.98 -9.35
CA MET A 243 -16.73 8.99 -7.95
C MET A 243 -18.24 8.97 -7.75
N ILE A 244 -18.96 9.53 -8.71
CA ILE A 244 -20.41 9.58 -8.69
C ILE A 244 -20.89 8.61 -9.77
N LEU A 245 -21.95 7.85 -9.46
CA LEU A 245 -22.68 7.09 -10.47
C LEU A 245 -22.94 8.02 -11.67
N ASN A 246 -22.42 7.73 -12.86
CA ASN A 246 -22.64 8.55 -14.04
C ASN A 246 -24.15 8.62 -14.35
N ILE A 247 -24.83 9.62 -13.79
CA ILE A 247 -26.31 9.68 -13.78
C ILE A 247 -26.83 9.75 -15.22
N THR A 248 -26.12 10.46 -16.10
CA THR A 248 -26.47 10.57 -17.52
C THR A 248 -26.39 9.21 -18.21
N GLU A 249 -25.29 8.48 -18.06
CA GLU A 249 -25.13 7.13 -18.62
C GLU A 249 -26.14 6.14 -18.02
N MET A 250 -26.35 6.18 -16.71
CA MET A 250 -27.36 5.36 -16.03
C MET A 250 -28.80 5.63 -16.49
N LEU A 251 -29.12 6.87 -16.87
CA LEU A 251 -30.44 7.24 -17.37
C LEU A 251 -30.58 6.90 -18.86
N GLN A 252 -29.53 7.10 -19.65
CA GLN A 252 -29.47 6.69 -21.06
C GLN A 252 -29.59 5.17 -21.22
N ASP A 253 -28.89 4.39 -20.38
CA ASP A 253 -29.00 2.92 -20.33
C ASP A 253 -30.43 2.45 -19.99
N LYS A 254 -31.22 3.31 -19.32
CA LYS A 254 -32.63 3.06 -19.01
C LYS A 254 -33.60 3.65 -20.05
N GLY A 255 -33.09 4.15 -21.18
CA GLY A 255 -33.88 4.71 -22.27
C GLY A 255 -34.49 6.08 -21.97
N LEU A 256 -33.98 6.78 -20.95
CA LEU A 256 -34.41 8.13 -20.60
C LEU A 256 -33.42 9.14 -21.22
N ASP A 257 -33.78 9.67 -22.38
CA ASP A 257 -33.04 10.78 -22.99
C ASP A 257 -33.44 12.10 -22.33
N LEU A 258 -32.49 12.74 -21.67
CA LEU A 258 -32.71 14.01 -20.97
C LEU A 258 -32.64 15.22 -21.92
N GLY A 259 -32.12 15.06 -23.15
CA GLY A 259 -31.82 16.18 -24.05
C GLY A 259 -30.87 17.23 -23.44
N LYS A 260 -30.19 16.87 -22.36
CA LYS A 260 -29.34 17.74 -21.53
C LYS A 260 -28.13 16.96 -21.06
N LYS A 261 -26.97 17.60 -21.07
CA LYS A 261 -25.74 17.03 -20.52
C LYS A 261 -25.62 17.45 -19.07
N VAL A 262 -25.67 16.49 -18.15
CA VAL A 262 -25.40 16.72 -16.73
C VAL A 262 -23.93 16.46 -16.48
N THR A 263 -23.20 17.50 -16.09
CA THR A 263 -21.80 17.42 -15.65
C THR A 263 -21.69 17.71 -14.15
N LEU A 264 -20.58 17.29 -13.56
CA LEU A 264 -20.31 17.44 -12.14
C LEU A 264 -19.09 18.33 -11.98
N GLN A 265 -19.18 19.30 -11.07
CA GLN A 265 -18.07 20.20 -10.75
C GLN A 265 -17.94 20.36 -9.22
N PRO A 266 -16.73 20.47 -8.66
CA PRO A 266 -16.56 20.84 -7.27
C PRO A 266 -17.27 22.17 -7.00
N THR A 267 -18.04 22.28 -5.91
CA THR A 267 -18.58 23.60 -5.57
C THR A 267 -17.43 24.57 -5.24
N PRO A 268 -17.44 25.79 -5.79
CA PRO A 268 -16.38 26.77 -5.54
C PRO A 268 -16.22 27.07 -4.05
N ILE A 269 -14.98 27.35 -3.64
CA ILE A 269 -14.67 27.78 -2.28
C ILE A 269 -15.42 29.10 -1.99
N SER A 270 -16.12 29.14 -0.85
CA SER A 270 -16.91 30.29 -0.41
C SER A 270 -16.86 30.45 1.10
N ALA A 271 -17.50 31.49 1.64
CA ALA A 271 -17.61 31.67 3.10
C ALA A 271 -18.36 30.50 3.77
N ASP A 272 -19.32 29.89 3.07
CA ASP A 272 -20.14 28.79 3.58
C ASP A 272 -19.46 27.42 3.38
N ALA A 273 -18.53 27.31 2.43
CA ALA A 273 -17.72 26.13 2.16
C ALA A 273 -16.25 26.54 1.94
N PRO A 274 -15.47 26.81 3.02
CA PRO A 274 -14.12 27.35 2.92
C PRO A 274 -13.09 26.34 2.37
N HIS A 275 -13.43 25.05 2.38
CA HIS A 275 -12.59 23.96 1.88
C HIS A 275 -13.41 22.98 1.05
N ASN A 276 -12.87 22.58 -0.10
CA ASN A 276 -13.43 21.52 -0.93
C ASN A 276 -12.29 20.84 -1.72
N PRO A 277 -11.96 19.56 -1.43
CA PRO A 277 -12.51 18.72 -0.37
C PRO A 277 -12.18 19.29 1.02
N ALA A 278 -12.97 18.93 2.03
CA ALA A 278 -12.71 19.29 3.42
C ALA A 278 -12.32 18.06 4.25
N VAL A 279 -11.22 18.15 5.00
CA VAL A 279 -10.78 17.12 5.96
C VAL A 279 -10.90 17.69 7.37
N GLU A 280 -11.97 17.31 8.05
CA GLU A 280 -12.36 17.85 9.35
C GLU A 280 -13.42 16.96 10.02
N GLN A 281 -13.55 17.06 11.35
CA GLN A 281 -14.55 16.33 12.12
C GLN A 281 -14.48 14.81 11.88
N ASP A 282 -13.25 14.27 11.81
CA ASP A 282 -13.00 12.84 11.56
C ASP A 282 -13.57 12.36 10.20
N GLN A 283 -13.75 13.29 9.24
CA GLN A 283 -14.37 13.03 7.94
C GLN A 283 -13.59 13.67 6.79
N LEU A 284 -13.64 13.01 5.63
CA LEU A 284 -13.39 13.61 4.32
C LEU A 284 -14.73 13.94 3.68
N LYS A 285 -14.95 15.22 3.37
CA LYS A 285 -16.17 15.77 2.78
C LYS A 285 -15.89 16.31 1.39
N ALA A 286 -16.85 16.12 0.49
CA ALA A 286 -16.85 16.68 -0.86
C ALA A 286 -18.18 17.37 -1.13
N PHE A 287 -18.10 18.59 -1.64
CA PHE A 287 -19.24 19.42 -2.03
C PHE A 287 -19.25 19.55 -3.55
N ILE A 288 -20.34 19.13 -4.19
CA ILE A 288 -20.37 18.96 -5.64
C ILE A 288 -21.62 19.64 -6.22
N ASN A 289 -21.44 20.36 -7.30
CA ASN A 289 -22.49 21.00 -8.07
C ASN A 289 -22.84 20.18 -9.31
N LEU A 290 -24.13 20.01 -9.54
CA LEU A 290 -24.68 19.50 -10.79
C LEU A 290 -24.81 20.67 -11.77
N VAL A 291 -24.07 20.61 -12.86
CA VAL A 291 -24.14 21.60 -13.95
C VAL A 291 -24.93 20.97 -15.09
N VAL A 292 -25.95 21.68 -15.56
CA VAL A 292 -26.84 21.20 -16.62
C VAL A 292 -26.64 22.08 -17.85
N GLU A 293 -26.11 21.48 -18.90
CA GLU A 293 -25.87 22.13 -20.20
C GLU A 293 -26.93 21.66 -21.20
N GLU A 294 -27.47 22.59 -22.01
CA GLU A 294 -28.32 22.25 -23.15
C GLU A 294 -27.46 21.68 -24.27
N VAL A 295 -27.91 20.57 -24.88
CA VAL A 295 -27.23 19.88 -25.99
C VAL A 295 -27.78 20.35 -27.32
#